data_AF-A0A6I8V2R4-F1
#
_entry.id   AF-A0A6I8V2R4-F1
#
_cell.length_a   1.000
_cell.length_b   1.000
_cell.length_c   1.000
_cell.angle_alpha   90.00
_cell.angle_beta   90.00
_cell.angle_gamma   90.00
#
_symmetry.space_group_name_H-M   'P 1'
#
loop_
_entity.id
_entity.type
_entity.pdbx_description
1 polymer ?
#
loop_
_entity_poly.entity_id
_entity_poly.type
_entity_poly.pdbx_seq_one_letter_code
_entity_poly.pdbx_strand_id
1 'polypeptide(L)'
;MCVNNSCLSIVLGLSIILMGTAVPGLGQNATTLRQDCGSTQRMVDDCFKDLPPHLMEFLQNTKIIISKSDITTKCNIFNRGMRCFDAYSKRCLNDRKLETFKINVEGARRFFYKFCGDTDFQRDYLRHKDCFSHIQLDWVSCTSKFEGILSDEVHDATRNASDKFMEFCCARYAYENCIYNSARYKCYQNSAEFARETAKMLSDEKHFRNCAVLENICGQASRLARHWLGAQLSLLLVLFVVRLLP
;
A
#
# COMPACT_ATOMS: atom_id res chain seq x y z
N MET A 1 17.71 -29.58 -18.16
CA MET A 1 17.33 -29.51 -19.60
C MET A 1 16.52 -28.23 -19.74
N CYS A 2 16.93 -27.15 -20.40
CA CYS A 2 18.06 -26.84 -21.28
C CYS A 2 18.61 -25.45 -20.96
N VAL A 3 19.91 -25.27 -21.19
CA VAL A 3 20.69 -24.02 -21.14
C VAL A 3 21.37 -23.85 -22.51
N ASN A 4 21.60 -22.60 -22.90
CA ASN A 4 22.50 -22.07 -23.96
C ASN A 4 22.08 -22.09 -25.43
N ASN A 5 22.05 -20.91 -26.08
CA ASN A 5 23.11 -20.34 -26.97
C ASN A 5 22.60 -18.99 -27.52
N SER A 6 23.26 -17.83 -27.37
CA SER A 6 24.51 -17.30 -27.97
C SER A 6 24.52 -17.07 -29.49
N CYS A 7 24.65 -15.79 -29.85
CA CYS A 7 25.33 -15.14 -30.99
C CYS A 7 24.87 -15.40 -32.44
N LEU A 8 24.46 -14.32 -33.14
CA LEU A 8 25.04 -13.96 -34.44
C LEU A 8 24.82 -12.47 -34.79
N SER A 9 25.92 -11.79 -35.13
CA SER A 9 26.06 -10.41 -35.57
C SER A 9 25.54 -10.18 -37.00
N ILE A 10 25.27 -8.91 -37.38
CA ILE A 10 25.92 -8.20 -38.51
C ILE A 10 25.57 -6.69 -38.42
N VAL A 11 26.61 -5.87 -38.42
CA VAL A 11 26.64 -4.40 -38.52
C VAL A 11 26.98 -4.04 -39.97
N LEU A 12 26.42 -2.94 -40.49
CA LEU A 12 26.92 -2.00 -41.54
C LEU A 12 25.74 -1.03 -41.86
N GLY A 13 25.80 0.30 -41.93
CA GLY A 13 26.88 1.28 -41.93
C GLY A 13 26.69 2.31 -43.08
N LEU A 14 26.07 3.48 -42.78
CA LEU A 14 26.19 4.83 -43.41
C LEU A 14 25.85 5.01 -44.92
N SER A 15 25.08 6.03 -45.36
CA SER A 15 25.54 7.43 -45.47
C SER A 15 24.42 8.48 -45.78
N ILE A 16 24.77 9.72 -45.45
CA ILE A 16 24.10 11.03 -45.39
C ILE A 16 23.85 11.64 -46.81
N ILE A 17 22.83 12.52 -47.00
CA ILE A 17 22.94 13.94 -47.49
C ILE A 17 21.66 14.54 -48.15
N LEU A 18 21.16 15.61 -47.49
CA LEU A 18 20.54 16.88 -47.93
C LEU A 18 19.37 16.90 -48.94
N MET A 19 18.27 17.57 -48.55
CA MET A 19 17.92 18.91 -49.07
C MET A 19 16.86 19.58 -48.18
N GLY A 20 17.19 20.77 -47.68
CA GLY A 20 16.27 21.64 -46.97
C GLY A 20 15.41 22.45 -47.94
N THR A 21 14.17 22.71 -47.54
CA THR A 21 13.44 23.92 -47.94
C THR A 21 12.77 24.48 -46.70
N ALA A 22 13.18 25.69 -46.32
CA ALA A 22 12.52 26.49 -45.30
C ALA A 22 11.29 27.13 -45.93
N VAL A 23 10.11 26.91 -45.35
CA VAL A 23 8.91 27.69 -45.61
C VAL A 23 8.58 28.46 -44.32
N PRO A 24 8.69 29.80 -44.31
CA PRO A 24 8.19 30.61 -43.21
C PRO A 24 6.80 31.14 -43.55
N GLY A 25 5.85 31.03 -42.62
CA GLY A 25 4.62 31.83 -42.70
C GLY A 25 3.44 31.35 -41.86
N LEU A 26 3.14 32.13 -40.82
CA LEU A 26 1.85 32.31 -40.12
C LEU A 26 1.28 31.08 -39.37
N GLY A 27 1.12 31.05 -38.06
CA GLY A 27 0.69 32.12 -37.16
C GLY A 27 -0.73 31.83 -36.69
N GLN A 28 -0.89 31.26 -35.49
CA GLN A 28 -1.92 31.60 -34.50
C GLN A 28 -1.84 30.69 -33.25
N ASN A 29 -1.47 31.33 -32.14
CA ASN A 29 -2.09 31.23 -30.83
C ASN A 29 -2.81 29.92 -30.45
N ALA A 30 -2.07 29.05 -29.77
CA ALA A 30 -2.47 28.59 -28.45
C ALA A 30 -1.20 28.25 -27.68
N THR A 31 -0.75 29.12 -26.78
CA THR A 31 0.06 28.67 -25.64
C THR A 31 -0.86 27.85 -24.73
N THR A 32 -1.23 26.67 -25.20
CA THR A 32 -1.46 25.55 -24.30
C THR A 32 -0.10 25.34 -23.66
N LEU A 33 0.11 25.94 -22.49
CA LEU A 33 1.29 25.69 -21.68
C LEU A 33 1.27 24.17 -21.46
N ARG A 34 2.04 23.44 -22.27
CA ARG A 34 2.15 21.98 -22.16
C ARG A 34 2.90 21.75 -20.87
N GLN A 35 2.14 21.69 -19.79
CA GLN A 35 2.66 21.68 -18.46
C GLN A 35 3.33 20.32 -18.28
N ASP A 36 4.64 20.34 -18.09
CA ASP A 36 5.42 19.13 -17.84
C ASP A 36 4.96 18.52 -16.52
N CYS A 37 4.18 17.44 -16.62
CA CYS A 37 3.63 16.74 -15.46
C CYS A 37 4.70 15.92 -14.72
N GLY A 38 5.87 15.69 -15.31
CA GLY A 38 6.94 14.94 -14.67
C GLY A 38 6.53 13.54 -14.19
N SER A 39 7.26 13.03 -13.21
CA SER A 39 6.96 11.75 -12.54
C SER A 39 6.05 11.96 -11.32
N THR A 40 5.42 10.88 -10.83
CA THR A 40 4.66 10.90 -9.57
C THR A 40 5.52 11.34 -8.38
N GLN A 41 6.81 10.99 -8.37
CA GLN A 41 7.73 11.46 -7.33
C GLN A 41 7.89 12.98 -7.37
N ARG A 42 8.11 13.54 -8.56
CA ARG A 42 8.22 14.99 -8.75
C ARG A 42 6.94 15.72 -8.34
N MET A 43 5.77 15.14 -8.60
CA MET A 43 4.50 15.66 -8.09
C MET A 43 4.49 15.74 -6.56
N VAL A 44 4.89 14.67 -5.86
CA VAL A 44 4.93 14.64 -4.39
C VAL A 44 5.92 15.68 -3.86
N ASP A 45 7.11 15.76 -4.45
CA ASP A 45 8.14 16.72 -4.06
C ASP A 45 7.63 18.15 -4.22
N ASP A 46 7.04 18.48 -5.38
CA ASP A 46 6.46 19.80 -5.65
C ASP A 46 5.30 20.15 -4.70
N CYS A 47 4.55 19.14 -4.27
CA CYS A 47 3.41 19.27 -3.35
C CYS A 47 3.83 19.79 -1.96
N PHE A 48 5.00 19.34 -1.53
CA PHE A 48 5.48 19.48 -0.17
C PHE A 48 6.78 20.29 -0.06
N LYS A 49 7.31 20.83 -1.16
CA LYS A 49 8.54 21.62 -1.23
C LYS A 49 8.63 22.78 -0.22
N ASP A 50 7.49 23.38 0.15
CA ASP A 50 7.43 24.53 1.06
C ASP A 50 7.19 24.11 2.52
N LEU A 51 7.15 22.81 2.81
CA LEU A 51 6.97 22.32 4.17
C LEU A 51 8.32 22.14 4.86
N PRO A 52 8.45 22.57 6.13
CA PRO A 52 9.63 22.32 6.93
C PRO A 52 10.02 20.82 6.98
N PRO A 53 11.33 20.48 7.02
CA PRO A 53 11.79 19.09 7.04
C PRO A 53 11.17 18.23 8.14
N HIS A 54 10.97 18.79 9.34
CA HIS A 54 10.35 18.09 10.46
C HIS A 54 8.88 17.68 10.21
N LEU A 55 8.15 18.41 9.35
CA LEU A 55 6.79 18.05 8.96
C LEU A 55 6.79 16.96 7.88
N MET A 56 7.83 16.87 7.04
CA MET A 56 8.01 15.75 6.11
C MET A 56 8.36 14.47 6.84
N GLU A 57 9.28 14.55 7.79
CA GLU A 57 9.57 13.43 8.68
C GLU A 57 8.30 12.99 9.42
N PHE A 58 7.51 13.94 9.93
CA PHE A 58 6.24 13.64 10.57
C PHE A 58 5.23 12.95 9.64
N LEU A 59 5.22 13.22 8.33
CA LEU A 59 4.38 12.48 7.37
C LEU A 59 4.84 11.03 7.18
N GLN A 60 6.15 10.83 7.06
CA GLN A 60 6.76 9.53 6.80
C GLN A 60 6.88 8.67 8.07
N ASN A 61 6.78 9.30 9.24
CA ASN A 61 6.90 8.61 10.51
C ASN A 61 5.62 7.83 10.84
N THR A 62 5.82 6.55 11.18
CA THR A 62 4.80 5.61 11.67
C THR A 62 4.48 5.82 13.15
N LYS A 63 5.09 6.82 13.80
CA LYS A 63 4.86 7.16 15.21
C LYS A 63 3.39 7.39 15.47
N ILE A 64 2.92 6.74 16.53
CA ILE A 64 1.54 6.80 16.97
C ILE A 64 1.19 8.22 17.42
N ILE A 65 0.00 8.66 17.02
CA ILE A 65 -0.56 9.94 17.38
C ILE A 65 -1.13 9.85 18.80
N ILE A 66 -0.68 10.71 19.70
CA ILE A 66 -1.00 10.58 21.14
C ILE A 66 -1.83 11.74 21.69
N SER A 67 -2.08 12.78 20.91
CA SER A 67 -2.85 13.95 21.33
C SER A 67 -3.73 14.53 20.23
N LYS A 68 -4.75 15.31 20.61
CA LYS A 68 -5.59 16.07 19.65
C LYS A 68 -4.79 17.08 18.82
N SER A 69 -3.75 17.66 19.40
CA SER A 69 -2.84 18.57 18.70
C SER A 69 -2.11 17.82 17.57
N ASP A 70 -1.59 16.63 17.86
CA ASP A 70 -0.92 15.80 16.86
C ASP A 70 -1.87 15.35 15.74
N ILE A 71 -3.13 15.03 16.07
CA ILE A 71 -4.19 14.77 15.08
C ILE A 71 -4.36 15.97 14.15
N THR A 72 -4.53 17.17 14.73
CA THR A 72 -4.72 18.41 13.97
C THR A 72 -3.56 18.66 13.01
N THR A 73 -2.33 18.48 13.48
CA THR A 73 -1.12 18.63 12.65
C THR A 73 -1.09 17.61 11.51
N LYS A 74 -1.32 16.31 11.79
CA LYS A 74 -1.39 15.27 10.72
C LYS A 74 -2.45 15.63 9.69
N CYS A 75 -3.62 16.04 10.15
CA CYS A 75 -4.77 16.35 9.30
C CYS A 75 -4.53 17.57 8.42
N ASN A 76 -3.90 18.63 8.93
CA ASN A 76 -3.57 19.80 8.12
C ASN A 76 -2.63 19.44 6.96
N ILE A 77 -1.63 18.59 7.23
CA ILE A 77 -0.68 18.18 6.20
C ILE A 77 -1.34 17.21 5.21
N PHE A 78 -2.11 16.23 5.69
CA PHE A 78 -2.85 15.30 4.84
C PHE A 78 -3.81 16.05 3.90
N ASN A 79 -4.61 16.98 4.43
CA ASN A 79 -5.56 17.78 3.65
C ASN A 79 -4.85 18.65 2.60
N ARG A 80 -3.65 19.17 2.92
CA ARG A 80 -2.81 19.87 1.94
C ARG A 80 -2.37 18.93 0.82
N GLY A 81 -1.86 17.75 1.18
CA GLY A 81 -1.45 16.71 0.22
C GLY A 81 -2.59 16.31 -0.72
N MET A 82 -3.79 16.07 -0.16
CA MET A 82 -4.96 15.68 -0.94
C MET A 82 -5.41 16.78 -1.93
N ARG A 83 -5.44 18.05 -1.53
CA ARG A 83 -5.78 19.15 -2.45
C ARG A 83 -4.81 19.23 -3.64
N CYS A 84 -3.54 19.05 -3.34
CA CYS A 84 -2.48 19.07 -4.33
C CYS A 84 -2.56 17.84 -5.26
N PHE A 85 -2.81 16.65 -4.71
CA PHE A 85 -3.05 15.45 -5.48
C PHE A 85 -4.27 15.59 -6.41
N ASP A 86 -5.38 16.14 -5.91
CA ASP A 86 -6.59 16.38 -6.71
C ASP A 86 -6.31 17.39 -7.86
N ALA A 87 -5.55 18.46 -7.58
CA ALA A 87 -5.15 19.45 -8.58
C ALA A 87 -4.22 18.87 -9.65
N TYR A 88 -3.23 18.07 -9.25
CA TYR A 88 -2.34 17.38 -10.17
C TYR A 88 -3.12 16.39 -11.03
N SER A 89 -3.94 15.56 -10.39
CA SER A 89 -4.77 14.54 -11.02
C SER A 89 -5.64 15.14 -12.12
N LYS A 90 -6.32 16.26 -11.85
CA LYS A 90 -7.15 16.97 -12.82
C LYS A 90 -6.36 17.52 -14.01
N ARG A 91 -5.10 17.90 -13.80
CA ARG A 91 -4.25 18.53 -14.81
C ARG A 91 -3.48 17.50 -15.65
N CYS A 92 -3.07 16.39 -15.06
CA CYS A 92 -2.00 15.54 -15.58
C CYS A 92 -2.40 14.09 -15.83
N LEU A 93 -3.51 13.63 -15.25
CA LEU A 93 -3.98 12.26 -15.45
C LEU A 93 -5.17 12.25 -16.41
N ASN A 94 -5.18 11.26 -17.31
CA ASN A 94 -6.37 10.93 -18.09
C ASN A 94 -7.34 10.07 -17.25
N ASP A 95 -8.59 9.94 -17.70
CA ASP A 95 -9.66 9.31 -16.91
C ASP A 95 -9.31 7.90 -16.41
N ARG A 96 -8.65 7.09 -17.25
CA ARG A 96 -8.26 5.72 -16.87
C ARG A 96 -7.19 5.70 -15.78
N LYS A 97 -6.12 6.49 -15.91
CA LYS A 97 -5.07 6.57 -14.88
C LYS A 97 -5.64 7.18 -13.59
N LEU A 98 -6.48 8.19 -13.73
CA LEU A 98 -7.14 8.86 -12.62
C LEU A 98 -8.00 7.89 -11.79
N GLU A 99 -8.80 7.03 -12.44
CA GLU A 99 -9.63 6.05 -11.74
C GLU A 99 -8.78 5.03 -10.98
N THR A 100 -7.73 4.48 -11.60
CA THR A 100 -6.80 3.56 -10.91
C THR A 100 -6.15 4.22 -9.70
N PHE A 101 -5.65 5.44 -9.84
CA PHE A 101 -5.05 6.17 -8.73
C PHE A 101 -6.05 6.45 -7.60
N LYS A 102 -7.30 6.82 -7.93
CA LYS A 102 -8.36 7.06 -6.93
C LYS A 102 -8.71 5.80 -6.15
N ILE A 103 -8.74 4.65 -6.82
CA ILE A 103 -9.02 3.36 -6.17
C ILE A 103 -7.92 3.02 -5.16
N ASN A 104 -6.64 3.15 -5.56
CA ASN A 104 -5.50 2.78 -4.71
C ASN A 104 -5.36 3.68 -3.46
N VAL A 105 -5.89 4.91 -3.50
CA VAL A 105 -5.86 5.83 -2.34
C VAL A 105 -7.16 5.86 -1.56
N GLU A 106 -8.19 5.10 -1.97
CA GLU A 106 -9.55 5.16 -1.41
C GLU A 106 -9.55 4.84 0.10
N GLY A 107 -8.92 3.74 0.50
CA GLY A 107 -8.87 3.30 1.91
C GLY A 107 -8.18 4.33 2.82
N ALA A 108 -7.00 4.79 2.43
CA ALA A 108 -6.27 5.84 3.14
C ALA A 108 -7.08 7.14 3.21
N ARG A 109 -7.70 7.56 2.09
CA ARG A 109 -8.54 8.76 2.04
C ARG A 109 -9.75 8.65 2.96
N ARG A 110 -10.43 7.50 2.98
CA ARG A 110 -11.57 7.22 3.86
C ARG A 110 -11.15 7.27 5.33
N PHE A 111 -10.03 6.64 5.68
CA PHE A 111 -9.48 6.70 7.03
C PHE A 111 -9.22 8.14 7.46
N PHE A 112 -8.46 8.91 6.68
CA PHE A 112 -8.13 10.27 7.06
C PHE A 112 -9.34 11.20 7.07
N TYR A 113 -10.36 11.01 6.22
CA TYR A 113 -11.59 11.78 6.34
C TYR A 113 -12.28 11.57 7.68
N LYS A 114 -12.36 10.31 8.15
CA LYS A 114 -12.91 10.01 9.46
C LYS A 114 -11.99 10.53 10.58
N PHE A 115 -10.71 10.20 10.52
CA PHE A 115 -9.71 10.62 11.50
C PHE A 115 -9.63 12.14 11.67
N CYS A 116 -9.81 12.91 10.61
CA CYS A 116 -9.70 14.36 10.64
C CYS A 116 -11.04 15.07 10.85
N GLY A 117 -12.15 14.49 10.42
CA GLY A 117 -13.46 15.14 10.43
C GLY A 117 -14.42 14.66 11.52
N ASP A 118 -14.20 13.49 12.12
CA ASP A 118 -15.10 12.87 13.08
C ASP A 118 -14.50 12.92 14.50
N THR A 119 -15.08 13.78 15.35
CA THR A 119 -14.62 13.97 16.74
C THR A 119 -14.84 12.74 17.62
N ASP A 120 -15.85 11.93 17.33
CA ASP A 120 -16.11 10.70 18.08
C ASP A 120 -15.06 9.66 17.74
N PHE A 121 -14.73 9.52 16.46
CA PHE A 121 -13.63 8.66 16.03
C PHE A 121 -12.28 9.09 16.59
N GLN A 122 -11.99 10.40 16.64
CA GLN A 122 -10.77 10.90 17.26
C GLN A 122 -10.69 10.54 18.75
N ARG A 123 -11.81 10.66 19.48
CA ARG A 123 -11.88 10.28 20.90
C ARG A 123 -11.64 8.79 21.08
N ASP A 124 -12.27 7.94 20.26
CA ASP A 124 -12.10 6.50 20.32
C ASP A 124 -10.67 6.08 19.97
N TYR A 125 -10.08 6.67 18.91
CA TYR A 125 -8.68 6.49 18.58
C TYR A 125 -7.76 6.82 19.75
N LEU A 126 -7.94 7.98 20.38
CA LEU A 126 -7.12 8.41 21.52
C LEU A 126 -7.32 7.52 22.75
N ARG A 127 -8.48 6.87 22.90
CA ARG A 127 -8.71 5.85 23.94
C ARG A 127 -7.88 4.59 23.72
N HIS A 128 -7.56 4.26 22.47
CA HIS A 128 -6.80 3.07 22.09
C HIS A 128 -5.31 3.35 21.77
N LYS A 129 -4.86 4.61 21.87
CA LYS A 129 -3.51 5.05 21.47
C LYS A 129 -2.37 4.25 22.11
N ASP A 130 -2.50 3.84 23.37
CA ASP A 130 -1.43 3.13 24.08
C ASP A 130 -1.27 1.71 23.51
N CYS A 131 -2.37 1.06 23.12
CA CYS A 131 -2.31 -0.20 22.41
C CYS A 131 -1.61 -0.06 21.05
N PHE A 132 -1.95 1.00 20.29
CA PHE A 132 -1.26 1.28 19.03
C PHE A 132 0.24 1.48 19.23
N SER A 133 0.66 2.11 20.33
CA SER A 133 2.08 2.21 20.69
C SER A 133 2.70 0.83 20.95
N HIS A 134 2.02 -0.06 21.65
CA HIS A 134 2.53 -1.41 21.95
C HIS A 134 2.65 -2.32 20.73
N ILE A 135 1.75 -2.15 19.76
CA ILE A 135 1.74 -2.96 18.53
C ILE A 135 2.39 -2.26 17.34
N GLN A 136 2.98 -1.07 17.50
CA GLN A 136 3.48 -0.26 16.38
C GLN A 136 4.41 -1.06 15.46
N LEU A 137 5.38 -1.79 16.03
CA LEU A 137 6.30 -2.64 15.26
C LEU A 137 5.59 -3.83 14.58
N ASP A 138 4.61 -4.44 15.25
CA ASP A 138 3.82 -5.52 14.66
C ASP A 138 2.98 -4.98 13.50
N TRP A 139 2.38 -3.80 13.66
CA TRP A 139 1.60 -3.13 12.63
C TRP A 139 2.44 -2.90 11.38
N VAL A 140 3.64 -2.34 11.54
CA VAL A 140 4.60 -2.14 10.44
C VAL A 140 4.96 -3.48 9.78
N SER A 141 5.21 -4.53 10.57
CA SER A 141 5.50 -5.86 10.03
C SER A 141 4.32 -6.47 9.26
N CYS A 142 3.11 -6.38 9.80
CA CYS A 142 1.89 -6.85 9.13
C CYS A 142 1.66 -6.09 7.82
N THR A 143 1.85 -4.76 7.83
CA THR A 143 1.69 -3.90 6.66
C THR A 143 2.72 -4.23 5.58
N SER A 144 3.99 -4.36 5.95
CA SER A 144 5.06 -4.70 5.01
C SER A 144 4.86 -6.07 4.34
N LYS A 145 4.36 -7.06 5.08
CA LYS A 145 4.01 -8.37 4.49
C LYS A 145 2.85 -8.26 3.50
N PHE A 146 1.84 -7.47 3.84
CA PHE A 146 0.70 -7.22 2.96
C PHE A 146 1.12 -6.52 1.68
N GLU A 147 1.86 -5.41 1.79
CA GLU A 147 2.38 -4.64 0.66
C GLU A 147 3.32 -5.49 -0.23
N GLY A 148 4.13 -6.37 0.37
CA GLY A 148 4.98 -7.29 -0.38
C GLY A 148 4.17 -8.23 -1.28
N ILE A 149 3.11 -8.84 -0.76
CA ILE A 149 2.22 -9.70 -1.55
C ILE A 149 1.54 -8.89 -2.67
N LEU A 150 1.06 -7.68 -2.36
CA LEU A 150 0.44 -6.82 -3.37
C LEU A 150 1.42 -6.51 -4.51
N SER A 151 2.66 -6.18 -4.18
CA SER A 151 3.72 -5.89 -5.15
C SER A 151 4.03 -7.11 -6.02
N ASP A 152 4.27 -8.26 -5.41
CA ASP A 152 4.66 -9.49 -6.12
C ASP A 152 3.57 -9.93 -7.12
N GLU A 153 2.31 -9.94 -6.69
CA GLU A 153 1.17 -10.36 -7.52
C GLU A 153 0.85 -9.35 -8.65
N VAL A 154 1.10 -8.06 -8.45
CA VAL A 154 0.96 -7.04 -9.51
C VAL A 154 2.00 -7.29 -10.61
N HIS A 155 3.21 -7.71 -10.26
CA HIS A 155 4.31 -7.93 -11.21
C HIS A 155 4.29 -9.30 -11.90
N ASP A 156 3.52 -10.27 -11.38
CA ASP A 156 3.45 -11.60 -11.97
C ASP A 156 2.48 -11.65 -13.19
N ALA A 157 3.01 -11.46 -14.40
CA ALA A 157 2.21 -11.52 -15.63
C ALA A 157 1.72 -12.95 -15.98
N THR A 158 2.18 -13.99 -15.29
CA THR A 158 1.91 -15.40 -15.63
C THR A 158 0.63 -15.93 -15.00
N ARG A 159 0.17 -15.33 -13.89
CA ARG A 159 -1.04 -15.74 -13.17
C ARG A 159 -2.30 -15.11 -13.75
N ASN A 160 -3.38 -15.88 -13.77
CA ASN A 160 -4.69 -15.39 -14.22
C ASN A 160 -5.29 -14.40 -13.20
N ALA A 161 -6.24 -13.58 -13.65
CA ALA A 161 -6.84 -12.52 -12.83
C ALA A 161 -7.63 -13.05 -11.61
N SER A 162 -8.24 -14.23 -11.71
CA SER A 162 -9.03 -14.85 -10.64
C SER A 162 -8.16 -15.29 -9.47
N ASP A 163 -7.01 -15.90 -9.76
CA ASP A 163 -6.04 -16.32 -8.75
C ASP A 163 -5.47 -15.11 -8.02
N LYS A 164 -5.08 -14.06 -8.76
CA LYS A 164 -4.62 -12.80 -8.18
C LYS A 164 -5.65 -12.17 -7.27
N PHE A 165 -6.92 -12.16 -7.70
CA PHE A 165 -8.02 -11.64 -6.89
C PHE A 165 -8.16 -12.42 -5.57
N MET A 166 -8.08 -13.75 -5.63
CA MET A 166 -8.12 -14.60 -4.44
C MET A 166 -6.94 -14.33 -3.50
N GLU A 167 -5.72 -14.25 -4.04
CA GLU A 167 -4.51 -13.94 -3.27
C GLU A 167 -4.62 -12.58 -2.58
N PHE A 168 -5.07 -11.54 -3.29
CA PHE A 168 -5.29 -10.22 -2.69
C PHE A 168 -6.31 -10.27 -1.55
N CYS A 169 -7.42 -10.99 -1.73
CA CYS A 169 -8.42 -11.15 -0.67
C CYS A 169 -7.86 -11.89 0.55
N CYS A 170 -7.06 -12.94 0.35
CA CYS A 170 -6.44 -13.67 1.44
C CYS A 170 -5.32 -12.89 2.12
N ALA A 171 -4.54 -12.11 1.37
CA ALA A 171 -3.55 -11.19 1.89
C ALA A 171 -4.20 -10.12 2.78
N ARG A 172 -5.32 -9.54 2.34
CA ARG A 172 -6.10 -8.58 3.15
C ARG A 172 -6.60 -9.22 4.44
N TYR A 173 -7.23 -10.40 4.33
CA TYR A 173 -7.70 -11.13 5.51
C TYR A 173 -6.55 -11.44 6.48
N ALA A 174 -5.39 -11.87 5.97
CA ALA A 174 -4.20 -12.14 6.79
C ALA A 174 -3.67 -10.86 7.46
N TYR A 175 -3.62 -9.74 6.75
CA TYR A 175 -3.23 -8.43 7.27
C TYR A 175 -4.12 -7.98 8.44
N GLU A 176 -5.44 -7.99 8.24
CA GLU A 176 -6.42 -7.62 9.27
C GLU A 176 -6.29 -8.49 10.53
N ASN A 177 -6.13 -9.81 10.34
CA ASN A 177 -5.99 -10.74 11.45
C ASN A 177 -4.62 -10.67 12.12
N CYS A 178 -3.55 -10.33 11.38
CA CYS A 178 -2.22 -10.09 11.94
C CYS A 178 -2.28 -8.96 12.96
N ILE A 179 -2.90 -7.83 12.59
CA ILE A 179 -3.09 -6.68 13.47
C ILE A 179 -4.00 -7.02 14.65
N TYR A 180 -5.14 -7.65 14.39
CA TYR A 180 -6.07 -8.07 15.43
C TYR A 180 -5.38 -8.96 16.48
N ASN A 181 -4.64 -9.98 16.03
CA ASN A 181 -3.98 -10.93 16.94
C ASN A 181 -2.89 -10.24 17.75
N SER A 182 -2.05 -9.40 17.12
CA SER A 182 -1.02 -8.63 17.83
C SER A 182 -1.63 -7.78 18.94
N ALA A 183 -2.71 -7.07 18.65
CA ALA A 183 -3.45 -6.28 19.64
C ALA A 183 -4.16 -7.17 20.67
N ARG A 184 -4.69 -8.33 20.29
CA ARG A 184 -5.39 -9.24 21.20
C ARG A 184 -4.46 -9.91 22.22
N TYR A 185 -3.19 -10.10 21.85
CA TYR A 185 -2.15 -10.64 22.74
C TYR A 185 -1.50 -9.57 23.62
N LYS A 186 -1.32 -8.35 23.11
CA LYS A 186 -0.63 -7.25 23.82
C LYS A 186 -1.57 -6.26 24.52
N CYS A 187 -2.85 -6.28 24.18
CA CYS A 187 -3.87 -5.33 24.64
C CYS A 187 -5.21 -6.02 24.96
N TYR A 188 -6.21 -5.22 25.33
CA TYR A 188 -7.59 -5.66 25.56
C TYR A 188 -8.36 -5.93 24.27
N GLN A 189 -9.42 -6.75 24.37
CA GLN A 189 -10.26 -7.15 23.24
C GLN A 189 -10.83 -5.97 22.45
N ASN A 190 -11.38 -4.94 23.11
CA ASN A 190 -11.94 -3.78 22.42
C ASN A 190 -10.87 -3.01 21.62
N SER A 191 -9.62 -2.95 22.11
CA SER A 191 -8.52 -2.34 21.36
C SER A 191 -8.12 -3.19 20.15
N ALA A 192 -8.20 -4.51 20.25
CA ALA A 192 -7.95 -5.41 19.13
C ALA A 192 -9.01 -5.28 18.03
N GLU A 193 -10.28 -5.17 18.42
CA GLU A 193 -11.38 -4.91 17.49
C GLU A 193 -11.20 -3.56 16.79
N PHE A 194 -10.92 -2.49 17.56
CA PHE A 194 -10.65 -1.16 17.00
C PHE A 194 -9.45 -1.16 16.04
N ALA A 195 -8.37 -1.86 16.40
CA ALA A 195 -7.19 -2.02 15.55
C ALA A 195 -7.54 -2.71 14.23
N ARG A 196 -8.34 -3.78 14.29
CA ARG A 196 -8.78 -4.52 13.10
C ARG A 196 -9.66 -3.68 12.19
N GLU A 197 -10.62 -2.93 12.75
CA GLU A 197 -11.49 -2.06 11.95
C GLU A 197 -10.70 -0.90 11.30
N THR A 198 -9.67 -0.40 11.99
CA THR A 198 -8.74 0.57 11.42
C THR A 198 -7.95 -0.03 10.25
N ALA A 199 -7.42 -1.25 10.43
CA ALA A 199 -6.71 -1.98 9.38
C ALA A 199 -7.60 -2.23 8.16
N LYS A 200 -8.83 -2.71 8.39
CA LYS A 200 -9.85 -2.91 7.35
C LYS A 200 -10.06 -1.65 6.53
N MET A 201 -10.26 -0.51 7.19
CA MET A 201 -10.50 0.76 6.51
C MET A 201 -9.33 1.18 5.63
N LEU A 202 -8.09 0.97 6.09
CA LEU A 202 -6.88 1.27 5.34
C LEU A 202 -6.66 0.33 4.14
N SER A 203 -7.07 -0.93 4.26
CA SER A 203 -6.99 -1.93 3.20
C SER A 203 -8.29 -2.07 2.38
N ASP A 204 -9.25 -1.16 2.55
CA ASP A 204 -10.52 -1.19 1.81
C ASP A 204 -10.37 -0.42 0.51
N GLU A 205 -10.17 -1.15 -0.58
CA GLU A 205 -10.13 -0.61 -1.93
C GLU A 205 -11.31 -1.19 -2.73
N LYS A 206 -11.77 -0.45 -3.76
CA LYS A 206 -12.80 -0.92 -4.69
C LYS A 206 -12.56 -2.34 -5.20
N HIS A 207 -11.31 -2.73 -5.43
CA HIS A 207 -10.93 -4.07 -5.87
C HIS A 207 -11.21 -5.17 -4.85
N PHE A 208 -11.35 -4.84 -3.56
CA PHE A 208 -11.52 -5.81 -2.48
C PHE A 208 -12.95 -5.86 -1.92
N ARG A 209 -13.90 -5.11 -2.49
CA ARG A 209 -15.29 -5.03 -1.99
C ARG A 209 -16.01 -6.39 -1.93
N ASN A 210 -15.57 -7.37 -2.71
CA ASN A 210 -16.17 -8.71 -2.76
C ASN A 210 -15.37 -9.79 -2.02
N CYS A 211 -14.29 -9.42 -1.31
CA CYS A 211 -13.44 -10.39 -0.60
C CYS A 211 -14.15 -11.07 0.58
N ALA A 212 -15.26 -10.52 1.08
CA ALA A 212 -16.04 -11.07 2.19
C ALA A 212 -16.44 -12.55 1.96
N VAL A 213 -16.74 -12.92 0.71
CA VAL A 213 -17.12 -14.30 0.34
C VAL A 213 -15.96 -15.28 0.49
N LEU A 214 -14.71 -14.79 0.39
CA LEU A 214 -13.49 -15.60 0.43
C LEU A 214 -12.88 -15.70 1.82
N GLU A 215 -13.34 -14.92 2.81
CA GLU A 215 -12.75 -14.89 4.15
C GLU A 215 -12.69 -16.27 4.82
N ASN A 216 -13.75 -17.08 4.66
CA ASN A 216 -13.78 -18.45 5.20
C ASN A 216 -12.71 -19.34 4.53
N ILE A 217 -12.51 -19.20 3.23
CA ILE A 217 -11.52 -19.97 2.44
C ILE A 217 -10.10 -19.59 2.91
N CYS A 218 -9.83 -18.28 2.99
CA CYS A 218 -8.54 -17.76 3.45
C CYS A 218 -8.25 -18.15 4.91
N GLY A 219 -9.29 -18.13 5.75
CA GLY A 219 -9.21 -18.57 7.14
C GLY A 219 -8.90 -20.05 7.29
N GLN A 220 -9.45 -20.91 6.44
CA GLN A 220 -9.25 -22.36 6.48
C GLN A 220 -7.84 -22.75 6.02
N ALA A 221 -7.34 -22.17 4.94
CA ALA A 221 -5.96 -22.37 4.48
C ALA A 221 -4.93 -22.01 5.57
N SER A 222 -5.15 -20.86 6.23
CA SER A 222 -4.31 -20.37 7.32
C SER A 222 -4.31 -21.27 8.58
N ARG A 223 -5.40 -22.00 8.83
CA ARG A 223 -5.52 -22.95 9.94
C ARG A 223 -4.83 -24.28 9.63
N LEU A 224 -5.02 -24.77 8.40
CA LEU A 224 -4.39 -26.01 7.93
C LEU A 224 -2.85 -25.88 7.94
N ALA A 225 -2.31 -24.78 7.43
CA ALA A 225 -0.86 -24.52 7.47
C ALA A 225 -0.31 -24.49 8.91
N ARG A 226 -1.02 -23.85 9.85
CA ARG A 226 -0.64 -23.81 11.27
C ARG A 226 -0.68 -25.17 11.94
N HIS A 227 -1.70 -25.98 11.68
CA HIS A 227 -1.78 -27.34 12.20
C HIS A 227 -0.64 -28.22 11.67
N TRP A 228 -0.29 -28.06 10.39
CA TRP A 228 0.80 -28.82 9.76
C TRP A 228 2.16 -28.49 10.39
N LEU A 229 2.47 -27.20 10.57
CA LEU A 229 3.67 -26.73 11.27
C LEU A 229 3.71 -27.21 12.73
N GLY A 230 2.57 -27.15 13.43
CA GLY A 230 2.45 -27.66 14.80
C GLY A 230 2.70 -29.16 14.90
N ALA A 231 2.16 -29.95 13.97
CA ALA A 231 2.38 -31.39 13.89
C ALA A 231 3.86 -31.72 13.61
N GLN A 232 4.52 -30.98 12.72
CA GLN A 232 5.96 -31.15 12.44
C GLN A 232 6.82 -30.84 13.67
N LEU A 233 6.56 -29.73 14.36
CA LEU A 233 7.27 -29.37 15.60
C LEU A 233 7.05 -30.40 16.70
N SER A 234 5.83 -30.92 16.83
CA SER A 234 5.48 -31.95 17.81
C SER A 234 6.20 -33.26 17.52
N LEU A 235 6.27 -33.67 16.24
CA LEU A 235 7.01 -34.84 15.81
C LEU A 235 8.52 -34.70 16.07
N LEU A 236 9.10 -33.53 15.79
CA LEU A 236 10.51 -33.24 16.09
C LEU A 236 10.79 -33.28 17.60
N LEU A 237 9.89 -32.74 18.42
CA LEU A 237 9.97 -32.82 19.89
C LEU A 237 9.91 -34.26 20.38
N VAL A 238 8.98 -35.08 19.86
CA VAL A 238 8.89 -36.51 20.21
C VAL A 238 10.16 -37.24 19.80
N LEU A 239 10.69 -37.01 18.60
CA LEU A 239 11.95 -37.63 18.15
C LEU A 239 13.15 -37.19 19.00
N PHE A 240 13.18 -35.93 19.46
CA PHE A 240 14.21 -35.42 20.35
C PHE A 240 14.12 -36.07 21.74
N VAL A 241 12.92 -36.18 22.31
CA VAL A 241 12.68 -36.84 23.61
C VAL A 241 13.00 -38.33 23.54
N VAL A 242 12.60 -39.04 22.48
CA VAL A 242 12.91 -40.46 22.28
C VAL A 242 14.41 -40.71 22.11
N ARG A 243 15.17 -39.75 21.57
CA ARG A 243 16.65 -39.86 21.50
C ARG A 243 17.37 -39.51 22.80
N LEU A 244 16.72 -38.81 23.73
CA LEU A 244 17.27 -38.42 25.03
C LEU A 244 16.86 -39.35 26.17
N LEU A 245 15.86 -40.21 25.97
CA LEU A 245 15.58 -41.33 26.86
C LEU A 245 16.58 -42.46 26.57
N PRO A 246 17.45 -42.84 27.52
CA PRO A 246 18.39 -43.95 27.37
C PRO A 246 17.69 -45.32 27.29
#